data_AF-A0A6L9K412-F1
#
_entry.id   AF-A0A6L9K412-F1
#
_cell.length_a   1.000
_cell.length_b   1.000
_cell.length_c   1.000
_cell.angle_alpha   90.00
_cell.angle_beta   90.00
_cell.angle_gamma   90.00
#
_symmetry.space_group_name_H-M   'P 1'
#
loop_
_entity.id
_entity.type
_entity.pdbx_description
1 polymer ?
#
loop_
_entity_poly.entity_id
_entity_poly.type
_entity_poly.pdbx_seq_one_letter_code
_entity_poly.pdbx_strand_id
1 'polypeptide(L)'
;MASQFGKTWWGEHWLRSLENVDYDNRLPRGASYARSGHVKEVKIKENQILAKVAGSRPSPYKVNLIVPPFFEEQVEVLMKGIIERPALISKLLNRELDPAILTIAETAGLKVFPRQWTDFKMQCSCPDWAVPCKHLAAVIYMVSREIDNNPFLVFEIHKVNLLDELKKRGIFIADQKKTEIPTLESLLKEAKVGTVEFNEESAYERVDFSQLQHIAEPLVQLLPDAPPFYSNGNFREKFALQFLRNAKEAKRLISKKMSFDVVFPTKSKSIEINSHTTVSISVNTNNAFEVGGENHSIKRIEELIPAIFQLNPDRLLDYQPSVAAIHKLLYASLHLVANGNVVPQIVQLANKEYLVRWLPAMIDTNVRLLVGKLEKILPPELLLSPKIIRKVERLSPLENQCSELLSIFISSFVKHLSRPSNGDLFEDIFFKNKSYPFSGVGENALSGGMKVWLDRYHLTTENFKPVITVTELDHQEFDV
;
A
#
# COMPACT_ATOMS: atom_id res chain seq x y z
N MET A 1 9.40 10.36 -20.20
CA MET A 1 9.65 8.97 -20.60
C MET A 1 8.30 8.26 -20.72
N ALA A 2 8.08 7.51 -21.80
CA ALA A 2 6.76 7.05 -22.18
C ALA A 2 6.29 5.91 -21.27
N SER A 3 5.18 6.10 -20.56
CA SER A 3 4.48 4.98 -19.92
C SER A 3 4.13 3.92 -20.96
N GLN A 4 4.65 2.71 -20.80
CA GLN A 4 4.25 1.56 -21.61
C GLN A 4 2.89 1.05 -21.14
N PHE A 5 2.00 0.79 -22.08
CA PHE A 5 0.70 0.17 -21.86
C PHE A 5 0.83 -1.34 -22.13
N GLY A 6 0.05 -2.19 -21.44
CA GLY A 6 0.11 -3.64 -21.61
C GLY A 6 1.41 -4.22 -21.07
N LYS A 7 1.73 -3.95 -19.80
CA LYS A 7 2.96 -4.45 -19.17
C LYS A 7 2.87 -5.91 -18.77
N THR A 8 1.65 -6.38 -18.56
CA THR A 8 1.34 -7.76 -18.24
C THR A 8 0.93 -8.48 -19.52
N TRP A 9 1.07 -9.81 -19.57
CA TRP A 9 0.65 -10.57 -20.75
C TRP A 9 -0.85 -10.35 -21.04
N TRP A 10 -1.68 -10.17 -20.00
CA TRP A 10 -3.12 -9.93 -20.16
C TRP A 10 -3.44 -8.50 -20.63
N GLY A 11 -2.71 -7.50 -20.16
CA GLY A 11 -2.81 -6.14 -20.69
C GLY A 11 -2.32 -6.04 -22.14
N GLU A 12 -1.26 -6.77 -22.50
CA GLU A 12 -0.81 -6.93 -23.88
C GLU A 12 -1.90 -7.58 -24.74
N HIS A 13 -2.49 -8.69 -24.29
CA HIS A 13 -3.59 -9.38 -24.98
C HIS A 13 -4.81 -8.46 -25.20
N TRP A 14 -5.15 -7.60 -24.25
CA TRP A 14 -6.18 -6.58 -24.45
C TRP A 14 -5.82 -5.60 -25.58
N LEU A 15 -4.55 -5.17 -25.65
CA LEU A 15 -4.09 -4.27 -26.70
C LEU A 15 -4.00 -4.92 -28.08
N ARG A 16 -3.92 -6.25 -28.16
CA ARG A 16 -4.00 -6.97 -29.45
C ARG A 16 -5.30 -6.72 -30.20
N SER A 17 -6.36 -6.31 -29.50
CA SER A 17 -7.60 -5.85 -30.15
C SER A 17 -7.41 -4.66 -31.10
N LEU A 18 -6.31 -3.92 -30.96
CA LEU A 18 -5.92 -2.82 -31.86
C LEU A 18 -5.02 -3.27 -33.01
N GLU A 19 -4.59 -4.53 -33.06
CA GLU A 19 -3.82 -5.08 -34.18
C GLU A 19 -4.68 -5.14 -35.44
N ASN A 20 -4.05 -5.01 -36.61
CA ASN A 20 -4.71 -5.05 -37.93
C ASN A 20 -5.78 -3.95 -38.16
N VAL A 21 -5.67 -2.81 -37.49
CA VAL A 21 -6.43 -1.61 -37.85
C VAL A 21 -5.77 -0.94 -39.05
N ASP A 22 -6.49 -0.82 -40.18
CA ASP A 22 -6.04 -0.33 -41.50
C ASP A 22 -5.65 1.17 -41.58
N TYR A 23 -5.18 1.77 -40.48
CA TYR A 23 -4.95 3.20 -40.38
C TYR A 23 -3.69 3.55 -39.57
N ASP A 24 -2.53 3.43 -40.24
CA ASP A 24 -1.17 3.50 -39.69
C ASP A 24 -0.87 4.68 -38.73
N ASN A 25 -1.55 5.82 -38.88
CA ASN A 25 -1.27 7.01 -38.08
C ASN A 25 -2.24 7.24 -36.91
N ARG A 26 -3.31 6.45 -36.75
CA ARG A 26 -4.33 6.69 -35.71
C ARG A 26 -3.95 6.10 -34.35
N LEU A 27 -3.40 4.89 -34.32
CA LEU A 27 -2.99 4.23 -33.08
C LEU A 27 -1.83 4.95 -32.37
N PRO A 28 -0.75 5.37 -33.06
CA PRO A 28 0.33 6.12 -32.42
C PRO A 28 -0.15 7.45 -31.82
N ARG A 29 -1.08 8.12 -32.50
CA ARG A 29 -1.71 9.35 -31.98
C ARG A 29 -2.60 9.05 -30.78
N GLY A 30 -3.35 7.95 -30.79
CA GLY A 30 -4.13 7.51 -29.63
C GLY A 30 -3.25 7.23 -28.42
N ALA A 31 -2.15 6.52 -28.60
CA ALA A 31 -1.16 6.29 -27.55
C ALA A 31 -0.57 7.61 -27.02
N SER A 32 -0.27 8.55 -27.92
CA SER A 32 0.19 9.90 -27.54
C SER A 32 -0.86 10.66 -26.72
N TYR A 33 -2.14 10.61 -27.10
CA TYR A 33 -3.24 11.24 -26.36
C TYR A 33 -3.40 10.64 -24.96
N ALA A 34 -3.32 9.31 -24.85
CA ALA A 34 -3.37 8.60 -23.57
C ALA A 34 -2.21 9.03 -22.65
N ARG A 35 -0.98 9.10 -23.19
CA ARG A 35 0.22 9.54 -22.42
C ARG A 35 0.17 11.01 -22.04
N SER A 36 -0.35 11.86 -22.91
CA SER A 36 -0.34 13.33 -22.74
C SER A 36 -1.54 13.84 -21.92
N GLY A 37 -2.21 12.97 -21.15
CA GLY A 37 -3.33 13.37 -20.29
C GLY A 37 -4.54 13.95 -21.01
N HIS A 38 -4.76 13.59 -22.28
CA HIS A 38 -5.93 14.07 -23.04
C HIS A 38 -7.20 13.32 -22.67
N VAL A 39 -7.09 12.07 -22.19
CA VAL A 39 -8.23 11.36 -21.60
C VAL A 39 -8.49 11.97 -20.22
N LYS A 40 -9.62 12.66 -20.08
CA LYS A 40 -9.99 13.44 -18.88
C LYS A 40 -10.86 12.67 -17.90
N GLU A 41 -11.54 11.62 -18.38
CA GLU A 41 -12.39 10.77 -17.56
C GLU A 41 -12.50 9.39 -18.22
N VAL A 42 -12.46 8.32 -17.42
CA VAL A 42 -12.86 6.95 -17.81
C VAL A 42 -13.72 6.41 -16.68
N LYS A 43 -14.89 5.90 -17.03
CA LYS A 43 -15.86 5.27 -16.13
C LYS A 43 -16.28 3.94 -16.73
N ILE A 44 -15.99 2.87 -15.99
CA ILE A 44 -16.39 1.52 -16.35
C ILE A 44 -17.60 1.18 -15.49
N LYS A 45 -18.73 0.86 -16.14
CA LYS A 45 -19.96 0.44 -15.49
C LYS A 45 -20.47 -0.81 -16.20
N GLU A 46 -20.43 -1.94 -15.51
CA GLU A 46 -20.73 -3.25 -16.10
C GLU A 46 -19.91 -3.45 -17.39
N ASN A 47 -20.57 -3.68 -18.51
CA ASN A 47 -19.94 -3.89 -19.81
C ASN A 47 -19.78 -2.62 -20.67
N GLN A 48 -19.97 -1.44 -20.07
CA GLN A 48 -19.90 -0.16 -20.75
C GLN A 48 -18.76 0.70 -20.20
N ILE A 49 -17.93 1.21 -21.10
CA ILE A 49 -16.80 2.09 -20.83
C ILE A 49 -17.12 3.47 -21.41
N LEU A 50 -17.39 4.42 -20.53
CA LEU A 50 -17.67 5.82 -20.86
C LEU A 50 -16.43 6.66 -20.60
N ALA A 51 -16.07 7.52 -21.53
CA ALA A 51 -14.89 8.37 -21.38
C ALA A 51 -15.08 9.77 -21.98
N LYS A 52 -14.28 10.71 -21.48
CA LYS A 52 -14.16 12.07 -22.04
C LYS A 52 -12.72 12.28 -22.51
N VAL A 53 -12.56 12.64 -23.78
CA VAL A 53 -11.23 12.85 -24.39
C VAL A 53 -11.13 14.26 -24.94
N ALA A 54 -10.21 15.06 -24.40
CA ALA A 54 -9.89 16.38 -24.91
C ALA A 54 -9.31 16.27 -26.32
N GLY A 55 -9.68 17.21 -27.19
CA GLY A 55 -9.18 17.31 -28.55
C GLY A 55 -9.19 18.76 -29.00
N SER A 56 -9.49 19.01 -30.28
CA SER A 56 -9.48 20.37 -30.83
C SER A 56 -10.67 21.23 -30.40
N ARG A 57 -11.77 20.63 -29.92
CA ARG A 57 -12.93 21.37 -29.41
C ARG A 57 -12.72 21.81 -27.95
N PRO A 58 -13.30 22.94 -27.52
CA PRO A 58 -13.25 23.37 -26.12
C PRO A 58 -13.84 22.35 -25.15
N SER A 59 -14.92 21.66 -25.56
CA SER A 59 -15.51 20.56 -24.79
C SER A 59 -14.90 19.21 -25.19
N PRO A 60 -14.56 18.33 -24.22
CA PRO A 60 -14.08 16.99 -24.51
C PRO A 60 -15.09 16.15 -25.31
N TYR A 61 -14.57 15.33 -26.22
CA TYR A 61 -15.38 14.36 -26.96
C TYR A 61 -15.87 13.24 -26.03
N LYS A 62 -17.11 12.81 -26.25
CA LYS A 62 -17.72 11.67 -25.55
C LYS A 62 -17.35 10.39 -26.29
N VAL A 63 -16.79 9.44 -25.56
CA VAL A 63 -16.41 8.12 -26.06
C VAL A 63 -17.21 7.08 -25.29
N ASN A 64 -17.73 6.08 -26.02
CA ASN A 64 -18.48 4.97 -25.49
C ASN A 64 -17.99 3.67 -26.14
N LEU A 65 -17.55 2.72 -25.32
CA LEU A 65 -17.22 1.36 -25.75
C LEU A 65 -18.12 0.39 -24.99
N ILE A 66 -18.71 -0.57 -25.70
CA ILE A 66 -19.51 -1.63 -25.10
C ILE A 66 -18.88 -2.96 -25.47
N VAL A 67 -18.61 -3.76 -24.45
CA VAL A 67 -18.08 -5.12 -24.55
C VAL A 67 -19.26 -6.11 -24.51
N PRO A 68 -19.31 -7.14 -25.37
CA PRO A 68 -20.37 -8.15 -25.32
C PRO A 68 -20.36 -8.90 -23.98
N PRO A 69 -21.51 -9.09 -23.30
CA PRO A 69 -21.55 -9.89 -22.08
C PRO A 69 -21.29 -11.37 -22.36
N PHE A 70 -20.88 -12.12 -21.34
CA PHE A 70 -20.82 -13.58 -21.43
C PHE A 70 -22.17 -14.22 -21.15
N PHE A 71 -22.39 -15.38 -21.78
CA PHE A 71 -23.57 -16.21 -21.53
C PHE A 71 -23.35 -17.07 -20.29
N GLU A 72 -24.41 -17.28 -19.51
CA GLU A 72 -24.36 -17.97 -18.22
C GLU A 72 -23.84 -19.41 -18.36
N GLU A 73 -24.23 -20.13 -19.42
CA GLU A 73 -23.75 -21.50 -19.65
C GLU A 73 -22.24 -21.58 -19.84
N GLN A 74 -21.64 -20.58 -20.51
CA GLN A 74 -20.21 -20.52 -20.73
C GLN A 74 -19.45 -20.15 -19.45
N VAL A 75 -20.05 -19.28 -18.63
CA VAL A 75 -19.51 -18.92 -17.31
C VAL A 75 -19.48 -20.14 -16.39
N GLU A 76 -20.50 -21.00 -16.42
CA GLU A 76 -20.50 -22.25 -15.65
C GLU A 76 -19.30 -23.15 -15.99
N VAL A 77 -18.99 -23.32 -17.29
CA VAL A 77 -17.85 -24.12 -17.74
C VAL A 77 -16.53 -23.51 -17.27
N LEU A 78 -16.38 -22.18 -17.38
CA LEU A 78 -15.21 -21.45 -16.88
C LEU A 78 -15.02 -21.68 -15.38
N MET A 79 -16.08 -21.47 -14.60
CA MET A 79 -16.02 -21.58 -13.14
C MET A 79 -15.69 -22.99 -12.70
N LYS A 80 -16.26 -24.02 -13.33
CA LYS A 80 -15.92 -25.41 -13.05
C LYS A 80 -14.42 -25.67 -13.24
N GLY A 81 -13.84 -25.22 -14.36
CA GLY A 81 -12.41 -25.41 -14.64
C GLY A 81 -11.47 -24.63 -13.72
N ILE A 82 -11.90 -23.47 -13.18
CA ILE A 82 -11.15 -22.71 -12.18
C ILE A 82 -11.20 -23.41 -10.82
N ILE A 83 -12.38 -23.89 -10.41
CA ILE A 83 -12.61 -24.53 -9.11
C ILE A 83 -11.83 -25.84 -8.97
N GLU A 84 -11.70 -26.61 -10.04
CA GLU A 84 -10.89 -27.83 -10.08
C GLU A 84 -9.39 -27.56 -9.87
N ARG A 85 -8.94 -26.30 -9.94
CA ARG A 85 -7.53 -25.91 -9.82
C ARG A 85 -7.33 -24.76 -8.81
N PRO A 86 -7.30 -25.05 -7.49
CA PRO A 86 -7.19 -24.03 -6.44
C PRO A 86 -6.01 -23.05 -6.59
N ALA A 87 -4.90 -23.49 -7.19
CA ALA A 87 -3.75 -22.62 -7.49
C ALA A 87 -4.13 -21.42 -8.39
N LEU A 88 -5.08 -21.59 -9.33
CA LEU A 88 -5.56 -20.49 -10.19
C LEU A 88 -6.32 -19.44 -9.39
N ILE A 89 -7.11 -19.86 -8.40
CA ILE A 89 -7.83 -18.96 -7.50
C ILE A 89 -6.83 -18.14 -6.68
N SER A 90 -5.79 -18.79 -6.14
CA SER A 90 -4.74 -18.10 -5.38
C SER A 90 -4.02 -17.04 -6.22
N LYS A 91 -3.67 -17.35 -7.48
CA LYS A 91 -3.06 -16.39 -8.41
C LYS A 91 -3.99 -15.22 -8.71
N LEU A 92 -5.26 -15.48 -9.01
CA LEU A 92 -6.26 -14.44 -9.23
C LEU A 92 -6.40 -13.50 -8.03
N LEU A 93 -6.46 -14.03 -6.81
CA LEU A 93 -6.52 -13.24 -5.59
C LEU A 93 -5.27 -12.36 -5.39
N ASN A 94 -4.13 -12.82 -5.88
CA ASN A 94 -2.89 -12.06 -5.97
C ASN A 94 -2.83 -11.10 -7.17
N ARG A 95 -3.96 -10.83 -7.83
CA ARG A 95 -4.09 -10.02 -9.06
C ARG A 95 -3.17 -10.48 -10.19
N GLU A 96 -2.92 -11.77 -10.27
CA GLU A 96 -2.20 -12.42 -11.35
C GLU A 96 -3.19 -13.23 -12.20
N LEU A 97 -3.27 -12.94 -13.50
CA LEU A 97 -4.03 -13.79 -14.41
C LEU A 97 -3.12 -14.92 -14.90
N ASP A 98 -3.42 -16.16 -14.53
CA ASP A 98 -2.71 -17.33 -15.04
C ASP A 98 -3.20 -17.66 -16.48
N PRO A 99 -2.30 -17.90 -17.45
CA PRO A 99 -2.68 -18.28 -18.81
C PRO A 99 -3.62 -19.49 -18.90
N ALA A 100 -3.57 -20.41 -17.94
CA ALA A 100 -4.48 -21.55 -17.90
C ALA A 100 -5.95 -21.13 -17.77
N ILE A 101 -6.26 -20.00 -17.13
CA ILE A 101 -7.62 -19.46 -17.06
C ILE A 101 -8.11 -19.08 -18.45
N LEU A 102 -7.25 -18.50 -19.28
CA LEU A 102 -7.59 -18.19 -20.67
C LEU A 102 -7.84 -19.47 -21.47
N THR A 103 -7.00 -20.50 -21.31
CA THR A 103 -7.22 -21.80 -21.97
C THR A 103 -8.58 -22.41 -21.59
N ILE A 104 -8.95 -22.36 -20.31
CA ILE A 104 -10.26 -22.83 -19.83
C ILE A 104 -11.39 -22.00 -20.49
N ALA A 105 -11.26 -20.68 -20.49
CA ALA A 105 -12.24 -19.78 -21.07
C ALA A 105 -12.43 -20.02 -22.57
N GLU A 106 -11.33 -20.18 -23.32
CA GLU A 106 -11.38 -20.47 -24.76
C GLU A 106 -12.03 -21.83 -25.05
N THR A 107 -11.80 -22.83 -24.20
CA THR A 107 -12.47 -24.14 -24.31
C THR A 107 -13.99 -24.02 -24.08
N ALA A 108 -14.42 -23.05 -23.27
CA ALA A 108 -15.83 -22.69 -23.09
C ALA A 108 -16.40 -21.78 -24.20
N GLY A 109 -15.58 -21.42 -25.20
CA GLY A 109 -15.96 -20.48 -26.26
C GLY A 109 -16.04 -19.02 -25.80
N LEU A 110 -15.49 -18.68 -24.64
CA LEU A 110 -15.44 -17.31 -24.12
C LEU A 110 -14.30 -16.54 -24.76
N LYS A 111 -14.60 -15.34 -25.24
CA LYS A 111 -13.62 -14.37 -25.71
C LYS A 111 -13.30 -13.38 -24.59
N VAL A 112 -12.41 -13.78 -23.67
CA VAL A 112 -11.94 -12.95 -22.53
C VAL A 112 -11.31 -11.66 -23.01
N PHE A 113 -10.47 -11.75 -24.05
CA PHE A 113 -9.90 -10.58 -24.69
C PHE A 113 -10.54 -10.42 -26.07
N PRO A 114 -10.98 -9.20 -26.42
CA PRO A 114 -11.36 -8.85 -27.78
C PRO A 114 -10.20 -9.14 -28.74
N ARG A 115 -10.45 -9.86 -29.84
CA ARG A 115 -9.40 -10.27 -30.79
C ARG A 115 -9.18 -9.22 -31.89
N GLN A 116 -10.18 -8.39 -32.11
CA GLN A 116 -10.20 -7.36 -33.14
C GLN A 116 -11.07 -6.19 -32.66
N TRP A 117 -10.83 -5.01 -33.20
CA TRP A 117 -11.52 -3.79 -32.78
C TRP A 117 -13.04 -3.86 -33.04
N THR A 118 -13.48 -4.66 -34.02
CA THR A 118 -14.91 -4.91 -34.32
C THR A 118 -15.63 -5.73 -33.26
N ASP A 119 -14.91 -6.38 -32.34
CA ASP A 119 -15.52 -7.08 -31.20
C ASP A 119 -16.10 -6.08 -30.17
N PHE A 120 -15.68 -4.81 -30.24
CA PHE A 120 -16.28 -3.72 -29.48
C PHE A 120 -17.38 -3.02 -30.26
N LYS A 121 -18.47 -2.65 -29.59
CA LYS A 121 -19.34 -1.57 -30.10
C LYS A 121 -18.78 -0.24 -29.65
N MET A 122 -18.20 0.51 -30.59
CA MET A 122 -17.51 1.76 -30.32
C MET A 122 -18.24 2.96 -30.91
N GLN A 123 -18.32 4.04 -30.14
CA GLN A 123 -18.85 5.33 -30.59
C GLN A 123 -18.00 6.47 -30.05
N CYS A 124 -17.72 7.46 -30.89
CA CYS A 124 -17.06 8.69 -30.49
C CYS A 124 -17.78 9.88 -31.10
N SER A 125 -17.97 10.95 -30.32
CA SER A 125 -18.59 12.19 -30.80
C SER A 125 -17.64 13.08 -31.62
N CYS A 126 -16.49 12.57 -32.06
CA CYS A 126 -15.52 13.32 -32.86
C CYS A 126 -15.90 13.30 -34.34
N PRO A 127 -15.45 14.29 -35.15
CA PRO A 127 -15.76 14.34 -36.58
C PRO A 127 -14.98 13.32 -37.43
N ASP A 128 -14.09 12.51 -36.83
CA ASP A 128 -13.39 11.44 -37.54
C ASP A 128 -14.35 10.26 -37.73
N TRP A 129 -14.58 9.89 -38.99
CA TRP A 129 -15.51 8.83 -39.39
C TRP A 129 -14.96 7.43 -39.13
N ALA A 130 -13.64 7.29 -38.94
CA ALA A 130 -13.04 6.00 -38.76
C ALA A 130 -13.19 5.45 -37.34
N VAL A 131 -13.27 4.12 -37.27
CA VAL A 131 -13.36 3.36 -36.03
C VAL A 131 -12.26 2.29 -36.05
N PRO A 132 -11.35 2.26 -35.07
CA PRO A 132 -11.18 3.24 -33.99
C PRO A 132 -10.54 4.56 -34.45
N CYS A 133 -11.11 5.69 -34.03
CA CYS A 133 -10.43 6.99 -34.12
C CYS A 133 -9.35 7.10 -33.01
N LYS A 134 -8.50 8.15 -33.07
CA LYS A 134 -7.46 8.36 -32.05
C LYS A 134 -8.00 8.46 -30.61
N HIS A 135 -9.23 8.96 -30.42
CA HIS A 135 -9.84 9.08 -29.09
C HIS A 135 -10.28 7.70 -28.56
N LEU A 136 -10.83 6.84 -29.42
CA LEU A 136 -11.17 5.45 -29.08
C LEU A 136 -9.91 4.67 -28.72
N ALA A 137 -8.88 4.76 -29.56
CA ALA A 137 -7.58 4.13 -29.28
C ALA A 137 -7.00 4.62 -27.95
N ALA A 138 -7.04 5.93 -27.66
CA ALA A 138 -6.57 6.48 -26.39
C ALA A 138 -7.30 5.86 -25.18
N VAL A 139 -8.62 5.65 -25.27
CA VAL A 139 -9.39 5.01 -24.20
C VAL A 139 -9.04 3.52 -24.05
N ILE A 140 -8.85 2.79 -25.15
CA ILE A 140 -8.42 1.38 -25.11
C ILE A 140 -7.06 1.24 -24.43
N TYR A 141 -6.10 2.13 -24.71
CA TYR A 141 -4.83 2.19 -23.99
C TYR A 141 -5.01 2.47 -22.49
N MET A 142 -5.88 3.42 -22.12
CA MET A 142 -6.14 3.71 -20.70
C MET A 142 -6.79 2.54 -19.95
N VAL A 143 -7.70 1.83 -20.60
CA VAL A 143 -8.34 0.62 -20.02
C VAL A 143 -7.32 -0.51 -19.86
N SER A 144 -6.38 -0.67 -20.80
CA SER A 144 -5.29 -1.66 -20.66
C SER A 144 -4.48 -1.44 -19.37
N ARG A 145 -4.31 -0.19 -18.95
CA ARG A 145 -3.59 0.16 -17.72
C ARG A 145 -4.36 -0.23 -16.47
N GLU A 146 -5.68 -0.11 -16.48
CA GLU A 146 -6.52 -0.59 -15.38
C GLU A 146 -6.50 -2.13 -15.31
N ILE A 147 -6.57 -2.78 -16.48
CA ILE A 147 -6.48 -4.25 -16.62
C ILE A 147 -5.11 -4.78 -16.15
N ASP A 148 -4.00 -4.13 -16.50
CA ASP A 148 -2.65 -4.47 -16.03
C ASP A 148 -2.56 -4.54 -14.49
N ASN A 149 -3.29 -3.66 -13.79
CA ASN A 149 -3.27 -3.55 -12.32
C ASN A 149 -4.39 -4.35 -11.63
N ASN A 150 -5.42 -4.75 -12.37
CA ASN A 150 -6.53 -5.55 -11.87
C ASN A 150 -7.08 -6.48 -12.97
N PRO A 151 -6.62 -7.75 -13.06
CA PRO A 151 -7.09 -8.65 -14.10
C PRO A 151 -8.56 -9.05 -13.94
N PHE A 152 -9.19 -8.92 -12.76
CA PHE A 152 -10.63 -9.18 -12.60
C PHE A 152 -11.49 -8.29 -13.52
N LEU A 153 -10.98 -7.09 -13.83
CA LEU A 153 -11.68 -6.13 -14.68
C LEU A 153 -12.01 -6.71 -16.06
N VAL A 154 -11.19 -7.63 -16.59
CA VAL A 154 -11.47 -8.26 -17.89
C VAL A 154 -12.74 -9.11 -17.85
N PHE A 155 -13.08 -9.72 -16.72
CA PHE A 155 -14.32 -10.49 -16.57
C PHE A 155 -15.50 -9.59 -16.20
N GLU A 156 -15.26 -8.56 -15.38
CA GLU A 156 -16.29 -7.59 -14.97
C GLU A 156 -16.89 -6.84 -16.16
N ILE A 157 -16.06 -6.45 -17.15
CA ILE A 157 -16.53 -5.84 -18.40
C ILE A 157 -17.34 -6.81 -19.29
N HIS A 158 -17.30 -8.11 -19.02
CA HIS A 158 -18.20 -9.11 -19.61
C HIS A 158 -19.40 -9.43 -18.72
N LYS A 159 -19.64 -8.62 -17.67
CA LYS A 159 -20.66 -8.80 -16.61
C LYS A 159 -20.46 -10.01 -15.71
N VAL A 160 -19.21 -10.46 -15.53
CA VAL A 160 -18.88 -11.59 -14.66
C VAL A 160 -18.00 -11.13 -13.52
N ASN A 161 -18.53 -11.18 -12.30
CA ASN A 161 -17.72 -11.01 -11.09
C ASN A 161 -17.25 -12.39 -10.62
N LEU A 162 -16.01 -12.75 -10.95
CA LEU A 162 -15.45 -14.06 -10.60
C LEU A 162 -15.50 -14.35 -9.09
N LEU A 163 -15.34 -13.35 -8.23
CA LEU A 163 -15.38 -13.55 -6.77
C LEU A 163 -16.80 -13.89 -6.30
N ASP A 164 -17.82 -13.23 -6.85
CA ASP A 164 -19.20 -13.57 -6.54
C ASP A 164 -19.59 -14.93 -7.11
N GLU A 165 -19.07 -15.30 -8.30
CA GLU A 165 -19.25 -16.64 -8.86
C GLU A 165 -18.58 -17.73 -8.00
N LEU A 166 -17.40 -17.48 -7.44
CA LEU A 166 -16.76 -18.42 -6.49
C LEU A 166 -17.61 -18.60 -5.23
N LYS A 167 -18.15 -17.50 -4.66
CA LYS A 167 -19.04 -17.57 -3.49
C LYS A 167 -20.31 -18.36 -3.75
N LYS A 168 -20.96 -18.16 -4.90
CA LYS A 168 -22.17 -18.91 -5.29
C LYS A 168 -21.93 -20.42 -5.28
N ARG A 169 -20.70 -20.85 -5.54
CA ARG A 169 -20.28 -22.26 -5.59
C ARG A 169 -19.65 -22.76 -4.28
N GLY A 170 -19.89 -22.06 -3.17
CA GLY A 170 -19.47 -22.48 -1.83
C GLY A 170 -18.00 -22.19 -1.50
N ILE A 171 -17.26 -21.51 -2.37
CA ILE A 171 -15.89 -21.07 -2.10
C ILE A 171 -15.95 -19.70 -1.46
N PHE A 172 -16.00 -19.70 -0.13
CA PHE A 172 -15.92 -18.48 0.66
C PHE A 172 -14.46 -18.13 0.87
N ILE A 173 -13.97 -17.17 0.08
CA ILE A 173 -12.65 -16.58 0.32
C ILE A 173 -12.79 -15.75 1.60
N ALA A 174 -12.19 -16.25 2.69
CA ALA A 174 -12.42 -15.82 4.06
C ALA A 174 -12.09 -14.33 4.33
N ASP A 175 -11.53 -13.59 3.37
CA ASP A 175 -10.99 -12.27 3.59
C ASP A 175 -11.16 -11.31 2.40
N GLN A 176 -12.40 -11.05 1.98
CA GLN A 176 -12.67 -9.89 1.11
C GLN A 176 -12.16 -8.57 1.70
N LYS A 177 -12.08 -8.46 3.03
CA LYS A 177 -11.50 -7.33 3.76
C LYS A 177 -9.97 -7.24 3.67
N LYS A 178 -9.25 -8.32 3.34
CA LYS A 178 -7.77 -8.27 3.24
C LYS A 178 -7.27 -7.83 1.87
N THR A 179 -8.04 -8.02 0.80
CA THR A 179 -7.70 -7.50 -0.55
C THR A 179 -7.95 -6.00 -0.70
N GLU A 180 -8.80 -5.42 0.15
CA GLU A 180 -9.05 -3.99 0.19
C GLU A 180 -7.94 -3.26 0.95
N ILE A 181 -7.69 -2.01 0.55
CA ILE A 181 -6.78 -1.13 1.28
C ILE A 181 -7.50 -0.73 2.57
N PRO A 182 -6.93 -1.02 3.75
CA PRO A 182 -7.57 -0.66 5.01
C PRO A 182 -7.68 0.86 5.13
N THR A 183 -8.79 1.34 5.68
CA THR A 183 -8.90 2.76 6.04
C THR A 183 -8.15 3.02 7.33
N LEU A 184 -7.54 4.21 7.47
CA LEU A 184 -6.85 4.58 8.70
C LEU A 184 -7.81 4.52 9.90
N GLU A 185 -9.05 4.96 9.72
CA GLU A 185 -10.11 4.85 10.72
C GLU A 185 -10.33 3.41 11.20
N SER A 186 -10.34 2.41 10.31
CA SER A 186 -10.51 1.00 10.70
C SER A 186 -9.32 0.42 11.49
N LEU A 187 -8.16 1.08 11.42
CA LEU A 187 -6.93 0.64 12.08
C LEU A 187 -6.77 1.27 13.47
N LEU A 188 -7.41 2.41 13.74
CA LEU A 188 -7.41 3.04 15.06
C LEU A 188 -8.44 2.34 15.96
N LYS A 189 -8.03 1.24 16.61
CA LYS A 189 -8.91 0.44 17.47
C LYS A 189 -9.08 1.11 18.82
N GLU A 190 -10.31 1.47 19.15
CA GLU A 190 -10.62 2.08 20.44
C GLU A 190 -10.40 1.09 21.59
N ALA A 191 -9.79 1.56 22.67
CA ALA A 191 -9.72 0.80 23.90
C ALA A 191 -11.13 0.64 24.50
N LYS A 192 -11.45 -0.57 24.98
CA LYS A 192 -12.67 -0.80 25.74
C LYS A 192 -12.59 -0.03 27.06
N VAL A 193 -13.70 0.57 27.48
CA VAL A 193 -13.81 1.26 28.76
C VAL A 193 -13.63 0.24 29.89
N GLY A 194 -12.48 0.29 30.55
CA GLY A 194 -12.13 -0.50 31.72
C GLY A 194 -10.84 0.02 32.31
N THR A 195 -10.74 0.04 33.64
CA THR A 195 -9.49 0.36 34.35
C THR A 195 -8.49 -0.75 34.07
N VAL A 196 -7.59 -0.52 33.12
CA VAL A 196 -6.35 -1.31 33.02
C VAL A 196 -5.48 -0.85 34.17
N GLU A 197 -5.26 -1.71 35.17
CA GLU A 197 -4.26 -1.45 36.21
C GLU A 197 -2.88 -1.43 35.54
N PHE A 198 -2.33 -0.22 35.37
CA PHE A 198 -1.00 -0.01 34.83
C PHE A 198 -0.03 0.24 35.99
N ASN A 199 1.04 -0.55 36.07
CA ASN A 199 2.13 -0.29 37.01
C ASN A 199 3.06 0.77 36.43
N GLU A 200 3.09 1.97 37.02
CA GLU A 200 3.96 3.06 36.57
C GLU A 200 5.44 2.70 36.55
N GLU A 201 5.90 1.81 37.44
CA GLU A 201 7.30 1.36 37.47
C GLU A 201 7.69 0.60 36.21
N SER A 202 6.73 -0.09 35.57
CA SER A 202 6.97 -0.83 34.33
C SER A 202 7.44 0.09 33.20
N ALA A 203 7.02 1.36 33.21
CA ALA A 203 7.45 2.38 32.24
C ALA A 203 8.97 2.63 32.27
N TYR A 204 9.68 2.17 33.29
CA TYR A 204 11.13 2.30 33.45
C TYR A 204 11.92 1.02 33.19
N GLU A 205 11.26 -0.12 32.94
CA GLU A 205 11.91 -1.38 32.58
C GLU A 205 12.82 -1.25 31.34
N ARG A 206 14.00 -1.88 31.39
CA ARG A 206 14.96 -1.84 30.28
C ARG A 206 14.45 -2.66 29.10
N VAL A 207 14.60 -2.10 27.90
CA VAL A 207 14.29 -2.78 26.64
C VAL A 207 15.60 -3.16 25.96
N ASP A 208 15.77 -4.45 25.68
CA ASP A 208 16.94 -4.98 24.99
C ASP A 208 16.69 -5.09 23.47
N PHE A 209 17.53 -4.42 22.69
CA PHE A 209 17.48 -4.41 21.23
C PHE A 209 18.50 -5.34 20.57
N SER A 210 19.38 -5.99 21.35
CA SER A 210 20.48 -6.83 20.84
C SER A 210 20.01 -8.08 20.10
N GLN A 211 18.79 -8.53 20.38
CA GLN A 211 18.19 -9.72 19.76
C GLN A 211 17.64 -9.45 18.35
N LEU A 212 17.57 -8.19 17.92
CA LEU A 212 17.09 -7.85 16.57
C LEU A 212 18.09 -8.32 15.52
N GLN A 213 17.60 -9.08 14.53
CA GLN A 213 18.41 -9.56 13.42
C GLN A 213 18.29 -8.63 12.22
N HIS A 214 19.36 -8.55 11.43
CA HIS A 214 19.35 -7.79 10.19
C HIS A 214 18.64 -8.56 9.09
N ILE A 215 17.45 -8.11 8.69
CA ILE A 215 16.61 -8.79 7.69
C ILE A 215 16.24 -7.90 6.50
N ALA A 216 16.96 -6.79 6.30
CA ALA A 216 16.61 -5.81 5.27
C ALA A 216 16.62 -6.41 3.85
N GLU A 217 17.69 -7.14 3.50
CA GLU A 217 17.83 -7.76 2.19
C GLU A 217 16.81 -8.89 1.95
N PRO A 218 16.60 -9.84 2.89
CA PRO A 218 15.51 -10.83 2.78
C PRO A 218 14.14 -10.20 2.51
N LEU A 219 13.78 -9.12 3.21
CA LEU A 219 12.49 -8.44 3.00
C LEU A 219 12.36 -7.88 1.58
N VAL A 220 13.42 -7.25 1.06
CA VAL A 220 13.44 -6.74 -0.32
C VAL A 220 13.22 -7.87 -1.34
N GLN A 221 13.79 -9.05 -1.10
CA GLN A 221 13.68 -10.20 -2.00
C GLN A 221 12.26 -10.79 -2.08
N LEU A 222 11.41 -10.56 -1.08
CA LEU A 222 9.99 -10.98 -1.12
C LEU A 222 9.18 -10.20 -2.15
N LEU A 223 9.68 -9.05 -2.61
CA LEU A 223 8.97 -8.18 -3.53
C LEU A 223 9.27 -8.56 -5.00
N PRO A 224 8.26 -8.55 -5.88
CA PRO A 224 8.46 -8.63 -7.33
C PRO A 224 9.16 -7.40 -7.92
N ASP A 225 9.98 -7.60 -8.95
CA ASP A 225 10.79 -6.57 -9.63
C ASP A 225 9.96 -5.48 -10.35
N ALA A 226 9.02 -5.90 -11.18
CA ALA A 226 8.28 -5.03 -12.09
C ALA A 226 6.78 -4.98 -11.72
N PRO A 227 6.41 -4.30 -10.63
CA PRO A 227 5.01 -4.22 -10.24
C PRO A 227 4.19 -3.42 -11.27
N PRO A 228 2.95 -3.85 -11.59
CA PRO A 228 2.11 -3.17 -12.59
C PRO A 228 1.89 -1.68 -12.34
N PHE A 229 1.86 -1.25 -11.07
CA PHE A 229 1.63 0.14 -10.69
C PHE A 229 2.78 1.08 -11.07
N TYR A 230 4.00 0.56 -11.26
CA TYR A 230 5.18 1.36 -11.56
C TYR A 230 5.58 1.22 -13.03
N SER A 231 5.73 2.34 -13.74
CA SER A 231 5.97 2.34 -15.20
C SER A 231 7.41 2.65 -15.62
N ASN A 232 8.26 3.07 -14.70
CA ASN A 232 9.61 3.53 -15.03
C ASN A 232 10.69 2.48 -14.70
N GLY A 233 10.43 1.21 -15.00
CA GLY A 233 11.38 0.10 -14.82
C GLY A 233 11.16 -0.74 -13.54
N ASN A 234 12.26 -1.20 -12.94
CA ASN A 234 12.26 -2.06 -11.75
C ASN A 234 12.03 -1.21 -10.48
N PHE A 235 10.83 -1.25 -9.92
CA PHE A 235 10.55 -0.48 -8.69
C PHE A 235 11.22 -1.10 -7.48
N ARG A 236 11.37 -2.42 -7.43
CA ARG A 236 12.03 -3.12 -6.32
C ARG A 236 13.46 -2.63 -6.13
N GLU A 237 14.21 -2.44 -7.22
CA GLU A 237 15.57 -1.88 -7.15
C GLU A 237 15.59 -0.47 -6.54
N LYS A 238 14.69 0.42 -6.97
CA LYS A 238 14.57 1.77 -6.40
C LYS A 238 14.19 1.74 -4.93
N PHE A 239 13.22 0.90 -4.58
CA PHE A 239 12.79 0.66 -3.20
C PHE A 239 13.97 0.15 -2.36
N ALA A 240 14.71 -0.86 -2.84
CA ALA A 240 15.86 -1.45 -2.16
C ALA A 240 16.95 -0.42 -1.87
N LEU A 241 17.29 0.43 -2.86
CA LEU A 241 18.31 1.46 -2.69
C LEU A 241 17.98 2.44 -1.54
N GLN A 242 16.72 2.88 -1.45
CA GLN A 242 16.27 3.77 -0.38
C GLN A 242 16.10 3.02 0.94
N PHE A 243 15.53 1.82 0.93
CA PHE A 243 15.30 1.01 2.12
C PHE A 243 16.60 0.62 2.82
N LEU A 244 17.57 0.07 2.08
CA LEU A 244 18.89 -0.28 2.62
C LEU A 244 19.67 0.96 3.08
N ARG A 245 19.49 2.11 2.40
CA ARG A 245 20.04 3.38 2.87
C ARG A 245 19.45 3.78 4.22
N ASN A 246 18.13 3.73 4.40
CA ASN A 246 17.49 4.08 5.66
C ASN A 246 18.07 3.25 6.82
N ALA A 247 18.23 1.94 6.63
CA ALA A 247 18.87 1.06 7.61
C ALA A 247 20.32 1.49 7.90
N LYS A 248 21.11 1.78 6.86
CA LYS A 248 22.50 2.25 7.02
C LYS A 248 22.60 3.58 7.77
N GLU A 249 21.78 4.58 7.43
CA GLU A 249 21.82 5.89 8.08
C GLU A 249 21.30 5.81 9.54
N ALA A 250 20.29 4.98 9.82
CA ALA A 250 19.85 4.70 11.19
C ALA A 250 20.96 4.04 12.02
N LYS A 251 21.73 3.07 11.47
CA LYS A 251 22.92 2.52 12.15
C LYS A 251 23.98 3.59 12.45
N ARG A 252 24.13 4.60 11.59
CA ARG A 252 25.07 5.71 11.82
C ARG A 252 24.62 6.60 12.97
N LEU A 253 23.31 6.83 13.13
CA LEU A 253 22.76 7.53 14.30
C LEU A 253 23.04 6.76 15.60
N ILE A 254 22.73 5.45 15.62
CA ILE A 254 22.97 4.59 16.81
C ILE A 254 24.46 4.57 17.19
N SER A 255 25.35 4.43 16.20
CA SER A 255 26.80 4.42 16.42
C SER A 255 27.42 5.80 16.64
N LYS A 256 26.59 6.87 16.76
CA LYS A 256 27.02 8.27 16.92
C LYS A 256 27.97 8.77 15.82
N LYS A 257 27.98 8.11 14.65
CA LYS A 257 28.70 8.52 13.43
C LYS A 257 27.95 9.59 12.62
N MET A 258 26.74 9.92 13.04
CA MET A 258 25.89 11.00 12.54
C MET A 258 25.17 11.61 13.74
N SER A 259 25.12 12.94 13.83
CA SER A 259 24.32 13.62 14.86
C SER A 259 22.83 13.60 14.49
N PHE A 260 21.97 13.49 15.51
CA PHE A 260 20.52 13.60 15.35
C PHE A 260 20.10 14.96 14.78
N ASP A 261 20.81 16.05 15.11
CA ASP A 261 20.49 17.40 14.63
C ASP A 261 20.59 17.54 13.10
N VAL A 262 21.37 16.66 12.45
CA VAL A 262 21.50 16.64 10.98
C VAL A 262 20.22 16.09 10.34
N VAL A 263 19.56 15.15 11.01
CA VAL A 263 18.37 14.44 10.51
C VAL A 263 17.08 15.14 10.96
N PHE A 264 17.07 15.61 12.21
CA PHE A 264 15.97 16.33 12.85
C PHE A 264 16.48 17.70 13.33
N PRO A 265 16.56 18.70 12.44
CA PRO A 265 17.06 20.01 12.81
C PRO A 265 16.13 20.70 13.81
N THR A 266 16.66 21.05 14.97
CA THR A 266 15.92 21.77 16.02
C THR A 266 15.69 23.23 15.59
N LYS A 267 14.43 23.61 15.33
CA LYS A 267 14.08 24.98 14.87
C LYS A 267 13.77 25.98 15.98
N SER A 268 13.61 25.57 17.25
CA SER A 268 13.23 26.48 18.34
C SER A 268 14.27 26.56 19.46
N LYS A 269 14.23 27.66 20.21
CA LYS A 269 14.86 27.79 21.54
C LYS A 269 14.47 26.57 22.39
N SER A 270 15.44 26.06 23.15
CA SER A 270 15.36 24.96 24.12
C SER A 270 13.93 24.58 24.52
N ILE A 271 13.42 23.51 23.89
CA ILE A 271 12.20 22.85 24.35
C ILE A 271 12.59 22.11 25.64
N GLU A 272 12.21 22.65 26.78
CA GLU A 272 12.57 22.07 28.08
C GLU A 272 11.56 21.00 28.48
N ILE A 273 11.92 19.73 28.26
CA ILE A 273 11.30 18.59 28.93
C ILE A 273 11.92 18.49 30.33
N ASN A 274 11.08 18.52 31.36
CA ASN A 274 11.49 18.42 32.77
C ASN A 274 10.78 17.26 33.49
N SER A 275 11.03 17.11 34.80
CA SER A 275 10.50 16.00 35.61
C SER A 275 8.98 15.95 35.75
N HIS A 276 8.28 17.04 35.47
CA HIS A 276 6.82 17.15 35.52
C HIS A 276 6.17 17.17 34.13
N THR A 277 6.98 17.12 33.06
CA THR A 277 6.47 17.10 31.69
C THR A 277 5.76 15.77 31.44
N THR A 278 4.48 15.83 31.08
CA THR A 278 3.74 14.68 30.56
C THR A 278 3.54 14.86 29.06
N VAL A 279 3.44 13.76 28.31
CA VAL A 279 3.23 13.82 26.85
C VAL A 279 2.16 12.82 26.45
N SER A 280 1.28 13.22 25.53
CA SER A 280 0.40 12.33 24.79
C SER A 280 0.41 12.72 23.31
N ILE A 281 0.06 11.77 22.44
CA ILE A 281 -0.05 12.02 21.00
C ILE A 281 -1.49 11.79 20.61
N SER A 282 -2.10 12.71 19.86
CA SER A 282 -3.37 12.48 19.19
C SER A 282 -3.15 12.23 17.71
N VAL A 283 -3.94 11.34 17.12
CA VAL A 283 -3.94 11.05 15.68
C VAL A 283 -5.36 11.11 15.14
N ASN A 284 -5.58 11.78 14.01
CA ASN A 284 -6.86 11.78 13.33
C ASN A 284 -6.91 10.81 12.14
N THR A 285 -8.09 10.66 11.54
CA THR A 285 -8.33 9.77 10.39
C THR A 285 -7.72 10.23 9.06
N ASN A 286 -7.03 11.38 9.07
CA ASN A 286 -6.23 11.91 7.95
C ASN A 286 -4.73 11.91 8.24
N ASN A 287 -4.27 11.14 9.24
CA ASN A 287 -2.86 11.00 9.60
C ASN A 287 -2.20 12.33 10.02
N ALA A 288 -2.98 13.24 10.60
CA ALA A 288 -2.46 14.42 11.27
C ALA A 288 -2.27 14.13 12.76
N PHE A 289 -1.20 14.68 13.32
CA PHE A 289 -0.79 14.41 14.69
C PHE A 289 -0.65 15.71 15.48
N GLU A 290 -1.07 15.68 16.74
CA GLU A 290 -0.82 16.75 17.70
C GLU A 290 -0.21 16.17 18.96
N VAL A 291 0.68 16.94 19.58
CA VAL A 291 1.30 16.58 20.86
C VAL A 291 0.57 17.32 21.97
N GLY A 292 -0.05 16.55 22.85
CA GLY A 292 -0.68 16.99 24.09
C GLY A 292 0.20 16.67 25.30
N GLY A 293 -0.32 16.98 26.49
CA GLY A 293 0.39 16.84 27.75
C GLY A 293 0.50 18.17 28.51
N GLU A 294 1.22 18.14 29.61
CA GLU A 294 1.40 19.26 30.54
C GLU A 294 2.87 19.64 30.66
N ASN A 295 3.13 20.88 31.08
CA ASN A 295 4.48 21.39 31.35
C ASN A 295 5.45 21.32 30.15
N HIS A 296 4.93 21.55 28.94
CA HIS A 296 5.72 21.77 27.72
C HIS A 296 4.96 22.64 26.70
N SER A 297 5.68 23.20 25.72
CA SER A 297 5.11 23.95 24.60
C SER A 297 5.08 23.19 23.27
N ILE A 298 5.58 21.94 23.25
CA ILE A 298 5.59 21.05 22.08
C ILE A 298 4.17 20.82 21.56
N LYS A 299 3.93 21.09 20.27
CA LYS A 299 2.63 20.81 19.63
C LYS A 299 2.72 19.81 18.48
N ARG A 300 3.91 19.56 17.95
CA ARG A 300 4.12 18.74 16.77
C ARG A 300 5.15 17.63 17.00
N ILE A 301 5.00 16.54 16.27
CA ILE A 301 5.91 15.39 16.36
C ILE A 301 7.33 15.78 15.93
N GLU A 302 7.47 16.68 14.96
CA GLU A 302 8.77 17.18 14.48
C GLU A 302 9.54 17.95 15.55
N GLU A 303 8.86 18.47 16.58
CA GLU A 303 9.45 19.13 17.74
C GLU A 303 9.70 18.13 18.89
N LEU A 304 8.81 17.13 19.04
CA LEU A 304 8.91 16.12 20.08
C LEU A 304 10.14 15.21 19.91
N ILE A 305 10.36 14.69 18.69
CA ILE A 305 11.46 13.77 18.40
C ILE A 305 12.82 14.33 18.83
N PRO A 306 13.25 15.53 18.38
CA PRO A 306 14.55 16.08 18.81
C PRO A 306 14.59 16.37 20.31
N ALA A 307 13.51 16.83 20.93
CA ALA A 307 13.46 17.10 22.36
C ALA A 307 13.67 15.83 23.21
N ILE A 308 13.07 14.71 22.81
CA ILE A 308 13.23 13.41 23.47
C ILE A 308 14.65 12.87 23.28
N PHE A 309 15.27 13.07 22.12
CA PHE A 309 16.66 12.63 21.87
C PHE A 309 17.71 13.38 22.66
N GLN A 310 17.42 14.59 23.14
CA GLN A 310 18.31 15.38 23.98
C GLN A 310 18.31 14.92 25.45
N LEU A 311 17.36 14.07 25.84
CA LEU A 311 17.30 13.54 27.20
C LEU A 311 18.49 12.63 27.49
N ASN A 312 18.99 12.68 28.73
CA ASN A 312 20.01 11.74 29.19
C ASN A 312 19.34 10.40 29.54
N PRO A 313 19.67 9.28 28.85
CA PRO A 313 19.09 7.97 29.14
C PRO A 313 19.32 7.49 30.58
N ASP A 314 20.41 7.91 31.22
CA ASP A 314 20.74 7.53 32.61
C ASP A 314 19.82 8.21 33.65
N ARG A 315 19.09 9.26 33.24
CA ARG A 315 18.17 10.04 34.08
C ARG A 315 16.71 9.80 33.74
N LEU A 316 16.37 8.74 33.00
CA LEU A 316 14.98 8.47 32.62
C LEU A 316 14.03 8.32 33.81
N LEU A 317 14.53 7.88 34.96
CA LEU A 317 13.76 7.79 36.22
C LEU A 317 13.32 9.15 36.78
N ASP A 318 13.96 10.25 36.34
CA ASP A 318 13.64 11.60 36.79
C ASP A 318 12.46 12.21 36.02
N TYR A 319 11.98 11.56 34.96
CA TYR A 319 10.91 12.05 34.08
C TYR A 319 9.61 11.26 34.28
N GLN A 320 8.49 11.85 33.86
CA GLN A 320 7.19 11.18 33.93
C GLN A 320 7.15 9.89 33.08
N PRO A 321 6.33 8.89 33.47
CA PRO A 321 6.20 7.62 32.75
C PRO A 321 5.92 7.77 31.24
N SER A 322 5.13 8.76 30.85
CA SER A 322 4.82 9.04 29.43
C SER A 322 6.05 9.46 28.62
N VAL A 323 6.92 10.28 29.18
CA VAL A 323 8.18 10.71 28.55
C VAL A 323 9.14 9.54 28.43
N ALA A 324 9.30 8.75 29.50
CA ALA A 324 10.15 7.56 29.49
C ALA A 324 9.68 6.52 28.46
N ALA A 325 8.36 6.32 28.34
CA ALA A 325 7.75 5.43 27.36
C ALA A 325 7.98 5.90 25.91
N ILE A 326 7.76 7.20 25.61
CA ILE A 326 8.04 7.77 24.29
C ILE A 326 9.51 7.66 23.92
N HIS A 327 10.42 7.92 24.88
CA HIS A 327 11.84 7.73 24.66
C HIS A 327 12.16 6.29 24.22
N LYS A 328 11.62 5.29 24.92
CA LYS A 328 11.84 3.88 24.57
C LYS A 328 11.25 3.49 23.21
N LEU A 329 10.04 3.96 22.90
CA LEU A 329 9.41 3.74 21.60
C LEU A 329 10.25 4.35 20.48
N LEU A 330 10.78 5.55 20.67
CA LEU A 330 11.60 6.24 19.68
C LEU A 330 12.90 5.50 19.39
N TYR A 331 13.59 5.02 20.44
CA TYR A 331 14.78 4.18 20.28
C TYR A 331 14.44 2.82 19.67
N ALA A 332 13.33 2.19 20.07
CA ALA A 332 12.87 0.94 19.46
C ALA A 332 12.63 1.11 17.95
N SER A 333 11.93 2.18 17.55
CA SER A 333 11.72 2.52 16.14
C SER A 333 13.03 2.75 15.40
N LEU A 334 14.01 3.44 16.00
CA LEU A 334 15.33 3.65 15.41
C LEU A 334 16.07 2.31 15.21
N HIS A 335 16.06 1.43 16.21
CA HIS A 335 16.68 0.10 16.13
C HIS A 335 15.98 -0.83 15.13
N LEU A 336 14.65 -0.76 15.02
CA LEU A 336 13.89 -1.49 14.00
C LEU A 336 14.28 -1.03 12.59
N VAL A 337 14.35 0.29 12.35
CA VAL A 337 14.80 0.82 11.04
C VAL A 337 16.25 0.43 10.77
N ALA A 338 17.15 0.55 11.74
CA ALA A 338 18.57 0.22 11.60
C ALA A 338 18.81 -1.25 11.21
N ASN A 339 17.98 -2.17 11.68
CA ASN A 339 18.07 -3.59 11.34
C ASN A 339 17.20 -3.99 10.13
N GLY A 340 16.51 -3.03 9.51
CA GLY A 340 15.56 -3.29 8.43
C GLY A 340 14.34 -4.09 8.88
N ASN A 341 14.03 -4.13 10.17
CA ASN A 341 12.88 -4.84 10.73
C ASN A 341 11.57 -4.05 10.57
N VAL A 342 11.36 -3.43 9.41
CA VAL A 342 10.19 -2.59 9.15
C VAL A 342 9.61 -2.87 7.77
N VAL A 343 8.29 -2.81 7.65
CA VAL A 343 7.56 -3.07 6.41
C VAL A 343 6.56 -1.94 6.13
N PRO A 344 6.40 -1.53 4.87
CA PRO A 344 5.41 -0.52 4.50
C PRO A 344 4.01 -1.12 4.40
N GLN A 345 2.99 -0.33 4.71
CA GLN A 345 1.58 -0.63 4.55
C GLN A 345 0.88 0.56 3.91
N ILE A 346 0.13 0.32 2.83
CA ILE A 346 -0.75 1.34 2.24
C ILE A 346 -2.07 1.42 3.01
N VAL A 347 -2.54 2.63 3.27
CA VAL A 347 -3.83 2.91 3.93
C VAL A 347 -4.60 4.01 3.20
N GLN A 348 -5.92 3.97 3.28
CA GLN A 348 -6.79 5.04 2.78
C GLN A 348 -7.18 6.00 3.91
N LEU A 349 -7.05 7.30 3.67
CA LEU A 349 -7.46 8.38 4.57
C LEU A 349 -8.95 8.73 4.42
N ALA A 350 -9.51 9.44 5.40
CA ALA A 350 -10.88 9.92 5.35
C ALA A 350 -11.14 10.87 4.15
N ASN A 351 -10.15 11.66 3.75
CA ASN A 351 -10.18 12.52 2.56
C ASN A 351 -10.07 11.77 1.21
N LYS A 352 -10.08 10.42 1.22
CA LYS A 352 -9.90 9.53 0.05
C LYS A 352 -8.51 9.55 -0.59
N GLU A 353 -7.54 10.19 0.03
CA GLU A 353 -6.13 10.01 -0.33
C GLU A 353 -5.56 8.72 0.24
N TYR A 354 -4.47 8.27 -0.35
CA TYR A 354 -3.73 7.09 0.07
C TYR A 354 -2.34 7.49 0.53
N LEU A 355 -1.84 6.86 1.58
CA LEU A 355 -0.48 7.03 2.07
C LEU A 355 0.15 5.69 2.39
N VAL A 356 1.48 5.66 2.46
CA VAL A 356 2.24 4.52 2.97
C VAL A 356 2.77 4.86 4.36
N ARG A 357 2.38 4.04 5.34
CA ARG A 357 2.93 4.05 6.70
C ARG A 357 3.88 2.88 6.89
N TRP A 358 4.81 2.97 7.83
CA TRP A 358 5.80 1.93 8.09
C TRP A 358 5.58 1.28 9.44
N LEU A 359 5.49 -0.05 9.47
CA LEU A 359 5.20 -0.86 10.65
C LEU A 359 6.41 -1.72 11.05
N PRO A 360 6.48 -2.19 12.30
CA PRO A 360 7.38 -3.28 12.67
C PRO A 360 7.12 -4.53 11.80
N ALA A 361 8.18 -5.19 11.35
CA ALA A 361 8.10 -6.42 10.55
C ALA A 361 7.72 -7.63 11.42
N MET A 362 6.43 -7.80 11.69
CA MET A 362 5.89 -8.86 12.58
C MET A 362 6.09 -10.29 12.05
N ILE A 363 6.63 -10.46 10.83
CA ILE A 363 7.10 -11.74 10.31
C ILE A 363 8.28 -12.30 11.14
N ASP A 364 9.09 -11.42 11.72
CA ASP A 364 10.23 -11.79 12.56
C ASP A 364 9.79 -12.05 14.02
N THR A 365 10.31 -13.13 14.60
CA THR A 365 9.95 -13.54 15.97
C THR A 365 10.50 -12.58 17.03
N ASN A 366 11.72 -12.07 16.85
CA ASN A 366 12.34 -11.15 17.81
C ASN A 366 11.65 -9.78 17.78
N VAL A 367 11.19 -9.33 16.61
CA VAL A 367 10.33 -8.14 16.49
C VAL A 367 9.03 -8.32 17.25
N ARG A 368 8.34 -9.47 17.11
CA ARG A 368 7.11 -9.75 17.88
C ARG A 368 7.35 -9.73 19.39
N LEU A 369 8.44 -10.35 19.85
CA LEU A 369 8.83 -10.34 21.26
C LEU A 369 9.12 -8.92 21.76
N LEU A 370 9.81 -8.10 20.95
CA LEU A 370 10.09 -6.70 21.29
C LEU A 370 8.79 -5.88 21.41
N VAL A 371 7.90 -5.98 20.42
CA VAL A 371 6.62 -5.25 20.43
C VAL A 371 5.77 -5.67 21.63
N GLY A 372 5.67 -6.97 21.93
CA GLY A 372 4.92 -7.45 23.10
C GLY A 372 5.53 -7.05 24.44
N LYS A 373 6.85 -6.81 24.53
CA LYS A 373 7.47 -6.19 25.72
C LYS A 373 7.14 -4.71 25.80
N LEU A 374 7.22 -3.99 24.68
CA LEU A 374 6.88 -2.56 24.63
C LEU A 374 5.42 -2.33 25.07
N GLU A 375 4.48 -3.14 24.59
CA GLU A 375 3.06 -3.05 24.97
C GLU A 375 2.82 -3.06 26.48
N LYS A 376 3.63 -3.80 27.25
CA LYS A 376 3.48 -3.91 28.71
C LYS A 376 3.97 -2.70 29.49
N ILE A 377 4.87 -1.91 28.90
CA ILE A 377 5.53 -0.78 29.57
C ILE A 377 4.94 0.58 29.18
N LEU A 378 3.95 0.61 28.28
CA LEU A 378 3.32 1.86 27.86
C LEU A 378 2.21 2.25 28.82
N PRO A 379 2.25 3.48 29.37
CA PRO A 379 1.11 4.04 30.08
C PRO A 379 -0.16 4.00 29.22
N PRO A 380 -1.34 3.82 29.83
CA PRO A 380 -2.59 4.04 29.12
C PRO A 380 -2.65 5.49 28.65
N GLU A 381 -3.40 5.76 27.58
CA GLU A 381 -3.66 7.11 27.05
C GLU A 381 -2.46 7.83 26.39
N LEU A 382 -1.37 7.11 26.09
CA LEU A 382 -0.23 7.71 25.38
C LEU A 382 -0.57 8.07 23.93
N LEU A 383 -1.47 7.30 23.29
CA LEU A 383 -2.03 7.59 21.98
C LEU A 383 -3.55 7.72 22.05
N LEU A 384 -4.05 8.83 21.52
CA LEU A 384 -5.45 9.23 21.54
C LEU A 384 -5.98 9.43 20.11
N SER A 385 -7.28 9.21 19.91
CA SER A 385 -7.98 9.56 18.67
C SER A 385 -9.20 10.43 18.99
N PRO A 386 -9.52 11.44 18.17
CA PRO A 386 -10.74 12.22 18.32
C PRO A 386 -11.97 11.36 18.01
N LYS A 387 -13.01 11.52 18.82
CA LYS A 387 -14.28 10.82 18.72
C LYS A 387 -15.44 11.77 18.96
N ILE A 388 -16.46 11.70 18.11
CA ILE A 388 -17.69 12.46 18.29
C ILE A 388 -18.63 11.66 19.21
N ILE A 389 -18.81 12.12 20.44
CA ILE A 389 -19.76 11.55 21.40
C ILE A 389 -20.82 12.60 21.71
N ARG A 390 -22.10 12.31 21.41
CA ARG A 390 -23.23 13.25 21.64
C ARG A 390 -22.98 14.66 21.05
N LYS A 391 -22.45 14.73 19.82
CA LYS A 391 -22.06 15.97 19.12
C LYS A 391 -20.91 16.78 19.76
N VAL A 392 -20.22 16.21 20.74
CA VAL A 392 -19.01 16.79 21.34
C VAL A 392 -17.82 15.93 20.96
N GLU A 393 -16.75 16.55 20.46
CA GLU A 393 -15.51 15.85 20.19
C GLU A 393 -14.74 15.61 21.50
N ARG A 394 -14.35 14.36 21.75
CA ARG A 394 -13.55 13.95 22.89
C ARG A 394 -12.42 13.04 22.42
N LEU A 395 -11.28 13.12 23.07
CA LEU A 395 -10.16 12.22 22.83
C LEU A 395 -10.40 10.90 23.57
N SER A 396 -10.16 9.78 22.90
CA SER A 396 -10.26 8.43 23.46
C SER A 396 -8.98 7.63 23.21
N PRO A 397 -8.52 6.81 24.18
CA PRO A 397 -7.34 5.96 24.02
C PRO A 397 -7.52 4.84 23.00
N LEU A 398 -6.41 4.45 22.38
CA LEU A 398 -6.36 3.34 21.43
C LEU A 398 -5.81 2.05 22.05
N GLU A 399 -6.48 0.93 21.80
CA GLU A 399 -6.07 -0.42 22.23
C GLU A 399 -4.72 -0.80 21.61
N ASN A 400 -4.53 -0.51 20.32
CA ASN A 400 -3.33 -0.83 19.58
C ASN A 400 -2.27 0.29 19.61
N GLN A 401 -2.22 1.07 20.69
CA GLN A 401 -1.35 2.24 20.79
C GLN A 401 0.14 1.94 20.51
N CYS A 402 0.66 0.79 20.94
CA CYS A 402 2.07 0.45 20.73
C CYS A 402 2.41 0.36 19.24
N SER A 403 1.63 -0.42 18.48
CA SER A 403 1.84 -0.59 17.03
C SER A 403 1.69 0.74 16.28
N GLU A 404 0.73 1.57 16.67
CA GLU A 404 0.47 2.84 16.00
C GLU A 404 1.53 3.90 16.34
N LEU A 405 1.99 3.99 17.60
CA LEU A 405 3.10 4.86 17.98
C LEU A 405 4.41 4.45 17.30
N LEU A 406 4.70 3.14 17.24
CA LEU A 406 5.84 2.64 16.47
C LEU A 406 5.69 3.02 15.00
N SER A 407 4.48 2.92 14.43
CA SER A 407 4.21 3.31 13.04
C SER A 407 4.56 4.77 12.77
N ILE A 408 4.15 5.66 13.68
CA ILE A 408 4.40 7.09 13.60
C ILE A 408 5.91 7.39 13.60
N PHE A 409 6.64 6.85 14.58
CA PHE A 409 8.06 7.13 14.72
C PHE A 409 8.90 6.48 13.60
N ILE A 410 8.59 5.23 13.22
CA ILE A 410 9.26 4.56 12.09
C ILE A 410 9.04 5.37 10.80
N SER A 411 7.79 5.78 10.51
CA SER A 411 7.49 6.57 9.32
C SER A 411 8.23 7.91 9.32
N SER A 412 8.39 8.53 10.50
CA SER A 412 9.20 9.75 10.66
C SER A 412 10.68 9.51 10.36
N PHE A 413 11.28 8.44 10.90
CA PHE A 413 12.67 8.09 10.58
C PHE A 413 12.87 7.80 9.10
N VAL A 414 12.00 6.97 8.50
CA VAL A 414 12.09 6.65 7.08
C VAL A 414 12.02 7.93 6.23
N LYS A 415 11.10 8.86 6.55
CA LYS A 415 11.00 10.14 5.85
C LYS A 415 12.30 10.95 5.86
N HIS A 416 12.89 11.11 7.05
CA HIS A 416 14.04 12.00 7.27
C HIS A 416 15.39 11.36 6.88
N LEU A 417 15.51 10.04 6.94
CA LEU A 417 16.73 9.30 6.55
C LEU A 417 16.81 9.01 5.04
N SER A 418 15.67 9.03 4.34
CA SER A 418 15.60 8.83 2.88
C SER A 418 16.17 10.02 2.10
N ARG A 419 16.70 9.77 0.89
CA ARG A 419 17.19 10.84 0.00
C ARG A 419 16.10 11.87 -0.32
N PRO A 420 16.44 13.14 -0.64
CA PRO A 420 15.46 14.12 -1.13
C PRO A 420 14.66 13.59 -2.33
N SER A 421 13.46 14.12 -2.52
CA SER A 421 12.62 13.79 -3.67
C SER A 421 13.37 14.05 -4.98
N ASN A 422 13.27 13.11 -5.90
CA ASN A 422 13.73 13.23 -7.29
C ASN A 422 12.56 13.50 -8.26
N GLY A 423 11.36 13.76 -7.74
CA GLY A 423 10.12 13.92 -8.52
C GLY A 423 9.41 12.61 -8.88
N ASP A 424 9.92 11.44 -8.45
CA ASP A 424 9.22 10.17 -8.60
C ASP A 424 8.09 10.03 -7.57
N LEU A 425 6.85 9.99 -8.07
CA LEU A 425 5.65 9.92 -7.24
C LEU A 425 5.67 8.73 -6.26
N PHE A 426 6.09 7.55 -6.70
CA PHE A 426 6.02 6.35 -5.88
C PHE A 426 7.14 6.34 -4.84
N GLU A 427 8.35 6.82 -5.19
CA GLU A 427 9.39 7.01 -4.18
C GLU A 427 8.94 8.02 -3.11
N ASP A 428 8.27 9.12 -3.49
CA ASP A 428 7.73 10.09 -2.53
C ASP A 428 6.64 9.51 -1.63
N ILE A 429 5.70 8.73 -2.19
CA ILE A 429 4.63 8.10 -1.41
C ILE A 429 5.24 7.17 -0.36
N PHE A 430 6.21 6.33 -0.75
CA PHE A 430 6.85 5.37 0.16
C PHE A 430 7.78 6.01 1.19
N PHE A 431 8.59 6.98 0.78
CA PHE A 431 9.75 7.45 1.56
C PHE A 431 9.67 8.92 1.97
N LYS A 432 8.60 9.64 1.63
CA LYS A 432 8.43 11.06 1.99
C LYS A 432 7.13 11.38 2.71
N ASN A 433 6.34 10.35 3.05
CA ASN A 433 5.03 10.51 3.68
C ASN A 433 4.09 11.39 2.84
N LYS A 434 4.16 11.25 1.51
CA LYS A 434 3.30 11.97 0.56
C LYS A 434 1.99 11.20 0.40
N SER A 435 0.86 11.85 0.66
CA SER A 435 -0.44 11.32 0.31
C SER A 435 -0.76 11.59 -1.16
N TYR A 436 -1.54 10.70 -1.78
CA TYR A 436 -1.97 10.85 -3.16
C TYR A 436 -3.38 10.26 -3.40
N PRO A 437 -4.29 10.94 -4.10
CA PRO A 437 -5.68 10.50 -4.27
C PRO A 437 -5.87 9.34 -5.26
N PHE A 438 -4.95 9.12 -6.21
CA PHE A 438 -5.15 8.18 -7.32
C PHE A 438 -6.47 8.38 -8.09
N SER A 439 -6.98 9.62 -8.11
CA SER A 439 -8.23 10.00 -8.78
C SER A 439 -8.04 10.36 -10.25
N GLY A 440 -6.79 10.32 -10.75
CA GLY A 440 -6.50 10.53 -12.15
C GLY A 440 -7.05 9.41 -13.02
N VAL A 441 -7.26 9.71 -14.31
CA VAL A 441 -7.73 8.70 -15.26
C VAL A 441 -6.71 7.59 -15.36
N GLY A 442 -7.14 6.34 -15.20
CA GLY A 442 -6.28 5.16 -15.27
C GLY A 442 -5.48 4.90 -13.99
N GLU A 443 -5.71 5.66 -12.91
CA GLU A 443 -4.95 5.56 -11.66
C GLU A 443 -5.64 4.71 -10.60
N ASN A 444 -6.92 4.37 -10.80
CA ASN A 444 -7.76 3.74 -9.79
C ASN A 444 -7.18 2.40 -9.32
N ALA A 445 -6.68 1.58 -10.24
CA ALA A 445 -6.10 0.29 -9.89
C ALA A 445 -4.65 0.39 -9.34
N LEU A 446 -3.97 1.54 -9.41
CA LEU A 446 -2.57 1.68 -8.96
C LEU A 446 -2.42 1.47 -7.46
N SER A 447 -3.33 2.03 -6.65
CA SER A 447 -3.33 1.85 -5.20
C SER A 447 -3.52 0.37 -4.82
N GLY A 448 -4.43 -0.32 -5.52
CA GLY A 448 -4.62 -1.77 -5.36
C GLY A 448 -3.41 -2.59 -5.79
N GLY A 449 -2.72 -2.18 -6.87
CA GLY A 449 -1.44 -2.77 -7.27
C GLY A 449 -0.36 -2.61 -6.21
N MET A 450 -0.27 -1.44 -5.57
CA MET A 450 0.64 -1.22 -4.44
C MET A 450 0.32 -2.14 -3.26
N LYS A 451 -0.97 -2.28 -2.91
CA LYS A 451 -1.42 -3.17 -1.83
C LYS A 451 -0.98 -4.61 -2.07
N VAL A 452 -1.24 -5.15 -3.25
CA VAL A 452 -0.85 -6.52 -3.62
C VAL A 452 0.66 -6.73 -3.58
N TRP A 453 1.42 -5.75 -4.06
CA TRP A 453 2.88 -5.82 -4.00
C TRP A 453 3.39 -5.89 -2.56
N LEU A 454 2.73 -5.18 -1.63
CA LEU A 454 3.08 -5.15 -0.20
C LEU A 454 2.55 -6.33 0.61
N ASP A 455 1.49 -7.01 0.17
CA ASP A 455 0.88 -8.11 0.91
C ASP A 455 1.81 -9.32 1.11
N ARG A 456 2.89 -9.40 0.33
CA ARG A 456 3.97 -10.37 0.53
C ARG A 456 4.59 -10.29 1.93
N TYR A 457 4.58 -9.11 2.56
CA TYR A 457 5.06 -8.93 3.93
C TYR A 457 4.10 -9.45 5.00
N HIS A 458 2.84 -9.68 4.65
CA HIS A 458 1.78 -9.98 5.61
C HIS A 458 1.28 -11.43 5.54
N LEU A 459 1.95 -12.29 4.77
CA LEU A 459 1.62 -13.72 4.60
C LEU A 459 1.59 -14.50 5.94
N THR A 460 2.37 -14.09 6.94
CA THR A 460 2.42 -14.77 8.25
C THR A 460 1.32 -14.36 9.24
N THR A 461 0.49 -13.38 8.88
CA THR A 461 -0.65 -12.94 9.69
C THR A 461 -1.90 -13.80 9.49
N GLU A 462 -1.79 -14.86 8.71
CA GLU A 462 -2.89 -15.78 8.45
C GLU A 462 -3.07 -16.82 9.58
N ASN A 463 -4.32 -17.22 9.78
CA ASN A 463 -4.69 -18.24 10.77
C ASN A 463 -4.05 -19.60 10.44
N PHE A 464 -3.72 -19.84 9.17
CA PHE A 464 -3.05 -21.04 8.70
C PHE A 464 -1.69 -20.64 8.14
N LYS A 465 -0.62 -21.27 8.64
CA LYS A 465 0.75 -20.98 8.22
C LYS A 465 1.22 -22.11 7.30
N PRO A 466 1.63 -21.83 6.06
CA PRO A 466 2.28 -22.85 5.25
C PRO A 466 3.60 -23.22 5.92
N VAL A 467 3.80 -24.52 6.14
CA VAL A 467 5.07 -25.08 6.61
C VAL A 467 5.67 -25.81 5.43
N ILE A 468 6.86 -25.36 5.00
CA ILE A 468 7.68 -26.12 4.05
C ILE A 468 8.63 -26.96 4.89
N THR A 469 8.56 -28.27 4.73
CA THR A 469 9.42 -29.21 5.46
C THR A 469 10.54 -29.63 4.53
N VAL A 470 11.70 -29.00 4.68
CA VAL A 470 12.90 -29.46 3.97
C VAL A 470 13.54 -30.57 4.79
N THR A 471 13.62 -31.77 4.22
CA THR A 471 14.27 -32.92 4.83
C THR A 471 15.61 -33.13 4.13
N GLU A 472 16.70 -33.07 4.88
CA GLU A 472 18.01 -33.44 4.38
C GLU A 472 18.09 -34.96 4.26
N LEU A 473 18.32 -35.45 3.04
CA LEU A 473 18.65 -36.84 2.75
C LEU A 473 20.18 -37.01 2.80
N ASP A 474 20.65 -38.26 2.86
CA ASP A 474 22.08 -38.54 2.73
C ASP A 474 22.62 -37.96 1.41
N HIS A 475 23.88 -37.50 1.43
CA HIS A 475 24.60 -36.95 0.25
C HIS A 475 24.20 -35.55 -0.27
N GLN A 476 23.87 -34.60 0.59
CA GLN A 476 23.57 -33.20 0.20
C GLN A 476 22.33 -33.06 -0.70
N GLU A 477 21.45 -34.05 -0.71
CA GLU A 477 20.15 -33.97 -1.38
C GLU A 477 19.09 -33.48 -0.38
N PHE A 478 18.22 -32.59 -0.84
CA PHE A 478 17.11 -32.06 -0.03
C PHE A 478 15.80 -32.47 -0.67
N ASP A 479 14.91 -33.05 0.13
CA ASP A 479 13.48 -33.23 -0.21
C ASP A 479 12.71 -32.04 0.35
N VAL A 480 11.83 -31.41 -0.45
CA VAL A 480 11.16 -30.13 -0.12
C VAL A 480 9.66 -30.27 -0.07
#